data_AF-C8XD50-F1
#
_entry.id   AF-C8XD50-F1
#
_cell.length_a   1.000
_cell.length_b   1.000
_cell.length_c   1.000
_cell.angle_alpha   90.00
_cell.angle_beta   90.00
_cell.angle_gamma   90.00
#
_symmetry.space_group_name_H-M   'P 1'
#
loop_
_entity.id
_entity.type
_entity.pdbx_description
1 polymer ?
#
loop_
_entity_poly.entity_id
_entity_poly.type
_entity_poly.pdbx_seq_one_letter_code
_entity_poly.pdbx_strand_id
1 'polypeptide(L)'
;MLACARRPDGTLVVQQLTDDGDRVGAPHDLDQHDLDQLDPAGQRWLWASTGVDYPPLMAAGIRAARCHDVAVVERILLGRAGAFGEPTSPAAVLARAQGRPAPAERVADLDPAPTLFELSGPADQPPDEDPTETLRLAYLDQRARAGRDGALGLLLAAECASALAATEMGAVGLPWRRDIHLAVLAELLGPRPVGGGRPPTLAALADEISQAFGFPVNPDSAVDVRAAFRRVGFDIESTRSWVIKAIDHPAVRPVLAYKELVRLHTANGWAWLEQWVRGNRFHAEYLSGAVVSGRWATRGGGALQIPRVLRQAVVADPGYRLIVADAAQLEPRVLAAISADLVLQAISAEDDLYAGLAADGFGGNRAAAKVAMLGAMYGQTTGEGGRLVSTLRARYPQAMGYVDGAARAGERGEVVHSVLGRACPPPGTSWEAVRIGRQQDATPAERTLADRLAGDRGRFTRNFVVQASAADWAAVWLAGLRTSLTEVAGAELVFFQHDELIVHAPEPVAEPVAGLIEDAADAARRLVFPGSAVQTPVRPVIVDRYADAK
;
A
#
# COMPACT_ATOMS: atom_id res chain seq x y z
N MET A 1 21.78 20.54 1.40
CA MET A 1 20.86 19.86 0.47
C MET A 1 21.39 20.01 -0.95
N LEU A 2 21.17 19.05 -1.85
CA LEU A 2 21.56 19.14 -3.27
C LEU A 2 20.31 18.97 -4.13
N ALA A 3 19.93 20.04 -4.84
CA ALA A 3 18.87 19.98 -5.84
C ALA A 3 19.45 19.32 -7.09
N CYS A 4 18.85 18.23 -7.55
CA CYS A 4 19.29 17.46 -8.71
C CYS A 4 18.15 17.40 -9.71
N ALA A 5 18.41 17.85 -10.94
CA ALA A 5 17.46 17.81 -12.04
C ALA A 5 18.09 17.16 -13.27
N ARG A 6 17.26 16.57 -14.12
CA ARG A 6 17.65 15.98 -15.40
C ARG A 6 17.31 16.95 -16.54
N ARG A 7 18.30 17.29 -17.36
CA ARG A 7 18.10 18.03 -18.61
C ARG A 7 17.55 17.11 -19.72
N PRO A 8 16.96 17.65 -20.80
CA PRO A 8 16.41 16.85 -21.91
C PRO A 8 17.43 15.93 -22.60
N ASP A 9 18.72 16.29 -22.58
CA ASP A 9 19.82 15.48 -23.10
C ASP A 9 20.23 14.31 -22.16
N GLY A 10 19.60 14.21 -20.99
CA GLY A 10 19.87 13.20 -19.97
C GLY A 10 20.94 13.58 -18.95
N THR A 11 21.60 14.73 -19.12
CA THR A 11 22.62 15.22 -18.19
C THR A 11 21.97 15.62 -16.86
N LEU A 12 22.58 15.21 -15.75
CA LEU A 12 22.15 15.64 -14.41
C LEU A 12 22.83 16.98 -14.08
N VAL A 13 22.04 17.95 -13.65
CA VAL A 13 22.52 19.26 -13.16
C VAL A 13 22.19 19.37 -11.68
N VAL A 14 23.13 19.90 -10.91
CA VAL A 14 23.00 20.05 -9.46
C VAL A 14 23.21 21.47 -8.97
N GLN A 15 22.52 21.82 -7.89
CA GLN A 15 22.68 23.07 -7.15
C GLN A 15 22.73 22.77 -5.65
N GLN A 16 23.82 23.16 -4.99
CA GLN A 16 23.91 23.08 -3.53
C GLN A 16 22.99 24.14 -2.90
N LEU A 17 22.21 23.72 -1.91
CA LEU A 17 21.27 24.54 -1.16
C LEU A 17 21.52 24.41 0.36
N THR A 18 21.31 25.52 1.09
CA THR A 18 21.10 25.45 2.54
C THR A 18 19.80 24.70 2.85
N ASP A 19 19.60 24.28 4.11
CA ASP A 19 18.31 23.69 4.51
C ASP A 19 17.15 24.68 4.36
N ASP A 20 17.45 25.98 4.38
CA ASP A 20 16.48 27.05 4.14
C ASP A 20 16.16 27.28 2.66
N GLY A 21 16.88 26.62 1.75
CA GLY A 21 16.67 26.73 0.31
C GLY A 21 17.43 27.89 -0.35
N ASP A 22 18.41 28.47 0.36
CA ASP A 22 19.32 29.47 -0.22
C ASP A 22 20.40 28.79 -1.03
N ARG A 23 20.78 29.40 -2.16
CA ARG A 23 21.80 28.87 -3.06
C ARG A 23 23.19 28.99 -2.43
N VAL A 24 23.98 27.93 -2.57
CA VAL A 24 25.41 27.90 -2.24
C VAL A 24 26.17 27.64 -3.53
N GLY A 25 26.86 28.64 -4.06
CA GLY A 25 27.53 28.53 -5.36
C GLY A 25 26.58 28.54 -6.56
N ALA A 26 27.14 28.35 -7.76
CA ALA A 26 26.40 28.27 -9.02
C ALA A 26 26.00 26.82 -9.33
N PRO A 27 24.93 26.59 -10.12
CA PRO A 27 24.58 25.25 -10.57
C PRO A 27 25.64 24.73 -11.56
N HIS A 28 25.91 23.43 -11.52
CA HIS A 28 26.87 22.77 -12.39
C HIS A 28 26.42 21.36 -12.77
N ASP A 29 27.02 20.80 -13.83
CA ASP A 29 26.69 19.45 -14.30
C ASP A 29 27.32 18.43 -13.35
N LEU A 30 26.51 17.45 -12.92
CA LEU A 30 26.94 16.42 -11.99
C LEU A 30 27.89 15.45 -12.70
N ASP A 31 29.15 15.43 -12.29
CA ASP A 31 30.17 14.54 -12.83
C ASP A 31 30.64 13.49 -11.79
N GLN A 32 31.56 12.61 -12.20
CA GLN A 32 32.09 11.59 -11.30
C GLN A 32 32.87 12.19 -10.12
N HIS A 33 33.52 13.33 -10.31
CA HIS A 33 34.30 13.99 -9.26
C HIS A 33 33.39 14.52 -8.15
N ASP A 34 32.23 15.08 -8.51
CA ASP A 34 31.19 15.45 -7.55
C ASP A 34 30.72 14.24 -6.76
N LEU A 35 30.40 13.14 -7.45
CA LEU A 35 29.93 11.90 -6.82
C LEU A 35 30.93 11.34 -5.81
N ASP A 36 32.23 11.39 -6.14
CA ASP A 36 33.32 10.93 -5.26
C ASP A 36 33.49 11.81 -4.01
N GLN A 37 33.03 13.07 -4.04
CA GLN A 37 33.09 14.01 -2.90
C GLN A 37 31.82 14.03 -2.05
N LEU A 38 30.74 13.36 -2.47
CA LEU A 38 29.51 13.32 -1.70
C LEU A 38 29.71 12.57 -0.39
N ASP A 39 29.28 13.17 0.72
CA ASP A 39 29.02 12.44 1.96
C ASP A 39 27.66 11.71 1.83
N PRO A 40 27.63 10.39 1.59
CA PRO A 40 26.40 9.68 1.30
C PRO A 40 25.45 9.68 2.51
N ALA A 41 25.98 9.78 3.73
CA ALA A 41 25.21 9.79 4.98
C ALA A 41 24.65 11.17 5.31
N GLY A 42 25.44 12.23 5.05
CA GLY A 42 25.06 13.62 5.30
C GLY A 42 24.13 14.20 4.23
N GLN A 43 24.22 13.74 2.99
CA GLN A 43 23.57 14.39 1.86
C GLN A 43 22.04 14.23 1.87
N ARG A 44 21.33 15.36 1.75
CA ARG A 44 19.88 15.40 1.48
C ARG A 44 19.66 15.84 0.03
N TRP A 45 18.92 15.05 -0.71
CA TRP A 45 18.59 15.31 -2.11
C TRP A 45 17.26 16.04 -2.26
N LEU A 46 17.12 16.86 -3.30
CA LEU A 46 15.87 17.46 -3.75
C LEU A 46 15.71 17.19 -5.23
N TRP A 47 14.62 16.56 -5.64
CA TRP A 47 14.35 16.23 -7.04
C TRP A 47 12.84 16.20 -7.33
N ALA A 48 12.48 16.08 -8.60
CA ALA A 48 11.08 16.13 -9.03
C ALA A 48 10.32 14.88 -8.61
N SER A 49 10.90 13.71 -8.88
CA SER A 49 10.30 12.41 -8.57
C SER A 49 11.36 11.34 -8.37
N THR A 50 11.36 10.69 -7.21
CA THR A 50 12.32 9.64 -6.85
C THR A 50 12.29 8.47 -7.83
N GLY A 51 11.11 8.12 -8.36
CA GLY A 51 10.99 7.01 -9.32
C GLY A 51 11.70 7.27 -10.66
N VAL A 52 12.00 8.53 -10.98
CA VAL A 52 12.62 8.94 -12.25
C VAL A 52 14.06 9.42 -12.05
N ASP A 53 14.29 10.25 -11.02
CA ASP A 53 15.56 10.95 -10.83
C ASP A 53 16.60 10.13 -10.06
N TYR A 54 16.16 9.19 -9.21
CA TYR A 54 17.05 8.39 -8.37
C TYR A 54 17.71 7.17 -9.04
N PRO A 55 17.03 6.37 -9.91
CA PRO A 55 17.64 5.19 -10.52
C PRO A 55 19.01 5.43 -11.22
N PRO A 56 19.24 6.54 -11.93
CA PRO A 56 20.54 6.87 -12.51
C PRO A 56 21.66 7.03 -11.47
N LEU A 57 21.36 7.62 -10.31
CA LEU A 57 22.31 7.76 -9.20
C LEU A 57 22.62 6.39 -8.57
N MET A 58 21.59 5.54 -8.42
CA MET A 58 21.79 4.16 -7.96
C MET A 58 22.68 3.36 -8.92
N ALA A 59 22.49 3.52 -10.23
CA ALA A 59 23.33 2.88 -11.25
C ALA A 59 24.80 3.34 -11.17
N ALA A 60 25.04 4.56 -10.68
CA ALA A 60 26.38 5.09 -10.38
C ALA A 60 26.91 4.68 -8.98
N GLY A 61 26.21 3.80 -8.25
CA GLY A 61 26.62 3.32 -6.93
C GLY A 61 26.21 4.24 -5.77
N ILE A 62 25.42 5.28 -6.01
CA ILE A 62 24.99 6.22 -4.99
C ILE A 62 23.67 5.79 -4.39
N ARG A 63 23.69 5.47 -3.10
CA ARG A 63 22.49 5.24 -2.29
C ARG A 63 22.14 6.50 -1.51
N ALA A 64 21.02 7.15 -1.85
CA ALA A 64 20.63 8.40 -1.21
C ALA A 64 20.13 8.16 0.22
N ALA A 65 20.78 8.73 1.25
CA ALA A 65 20.28 8.59 2.62
C ALA A 65 18.90 9.24 2.81
N ARG A 66 18.75 10.49 2.35
CA ARG A 66 17.54 11.30 2.53
C ARG A 66 17.19 12.05 1.25
N CYS A 67 15.90 12.21 0.98
CA CYS A 67 15.42 13.07 -0.11
C CYS A 67 14.21 13.91 0.31
N HIS A 68 13.98 14.97 -0.46
CA HIS A 68 12.71 15.67 -0.58
C HIS A 68 12.22 15.46 -2.00
N ASP A 69 11.16 14.68 -2.14
CA ASP A 69 10.53 14.38 -3.43
C ASP A 69 9.36 15.34 -3.63
N VAL A 70 9.50 16.26 -4.59
CA VAL A 70 8.49 17.31 -4.82
C VAL A 70 7.13 16.71 -5.14
N ALA A 71 7.04 15.69 -5.99
CA ALA A 71 5.77 15.09 -6.38
C ALA A 71 5.08 14.38 -5.22
N VAL A 72 5.83 13.62 -4.41
CA VAL A 72 5.31 12.92 -3.23
C VAL A 72 4.78 13.92 -2.19
N VAL A 73 5.57 14.96 -1.89
CA VAL A 73 5.17 16.00 -0.93
C VAL A 73 3.96 16.77 -1.44
N GLU A 74 3.95 17.11 -2.73
CA GLU A 74 2.86 17.88 -3.33
C GLU A 74 1.54 17.15 -3.24
N ARG A 75 1.52 15.85 -3.53
CA ARG A 75 0.33 15.00 -3.45
C ARG A 75 -0.32 15.04 -2.06
N ILE A 76 0.48 15.04 -0.99
CA ILE A 76 -0.01 15.10 0.39
C ILE A 76 -0.57 16.50 0.70
N LEU A 77 0.15 17.56 0.32
CA LEU A 77 -0.28 18.94 0.56
C LEU A 77 -1.54 19.30 -0.23
N LEU A 78 -1.63 18.90 -1.50
CA LEU A 78 -2.84 19.04 -2.33
C LEU A 78 -4.02 18.28 -1.71
N GLY A 79 -3.78 17.06 -1.21
CA GLY A 79 -4.79 16.31 -0.50
C GLY A 79 -5.36 17.09 0.69
N ARG A 80 -4.50 17.70 1.50
CA ARG A 80 -4.92 18.57 2.63
C ARG A 80 -5.67 19.82 2.18
N ALA A 81 -5.32 20.36 1.01
CA ALA A 81 -6.03 21.49 0.40
C ALA A 81 -7.35 21.08 -0.30
N GLY A 82 -7.69 19.79 -0.35
CA GLY A 82 -8.88 19.27 -1.05
C GLY A 82 -8.73 19.17 -2.57
N ALA A 83 -7.51 19.33 -3.09
CA ALA A 83 -7.19 19.39 -4.52
C ALA A 83 -6.59 18.07 -5.03
N PHE A 84 -7.25 16.94 -4.73
CA PHE A 84 -6.76 15.61 -5.08
C PHE A 84 -6.68 15.41 -6.60
N GLY A 85 -5.60 14.79 -7.07
CA GLY A 85 -5.41 14.46 -8.47
C GLY A 85 -4.90 15.61 -9.33
N GLU A 86 -4.71 16.80 -8.76
CA GLU A 86 -4.01 17.89 -9.45
C GLU A 86 -2.57 17.48 -9.80
N PRO A 87 -2.00 17.99 -10.91
CA PRO A 87 -0.60 17.77 -11.32
C PRO A 87 0.38 18.03 -10.17
N THR A 88 1.47 17.28 -10.03
CA THR A 88 2.38 17.33 -8.84
C THR A 88 3.82 17.73 -9.15
N SER A 89 4.17 17.94 -10.41
CA SER A 89 5.50 18.33 -10.86
C SER A 89 5.94 19.68 -10.29
N PRO A 90 7.26 19.93 -10.20
CA PRO A 90 7.78 21.22 -9.76
C PRO A 90 7.21 22.41 -10.54
N ALA A 91 7.03 22.25 -11.86
CA ALA A 91 6.43 23.26 -12.72
C ALA A 91 4.95 23.53 -12.36
N ALA A 92 4.18 22.48 -12.03
CA ALA A 92 2.81 22.63 -11.56
C ALA A 92 2.71 23.30 -10.20
N VAL A 93 3.62 22.99 -9.27
CA VAL A 93 3.73 23.69 -7.98
C VAL A 93 3.95 25.18 -8.21
N LEU A 94 4.94 25.53 -9.03
CA LEU A 94 5.29 26.92 -9.30
C LEU A 94 4.16 27.68 -10.00
N ALA A 95 3.52 27.07 -11.00
CA ALA A 95 2.38 27.66 -11.69
C ALA A 95 1.25 27.99 -10.70
N ARG A 96 0.89 27.05 -9.82
CA ARG A 96 -0.14 27.26 -8.79
C ARG A 96 0.25 28.34 -7.78
N ALA A 97 1.50 28.34 -7.31
CA ALA A 97 2.01 29.38 -6.41
C ALA A 97 1.92 30.80 -7.01
N GLN A 98 1.99 30.90 -8.34
CA GLN A 98 1.90 32.16 -9.09
C GLN A 98 0.47 32.48 -9.58
N GLY A 99 -0.54 31.67 -9.24
CA GLY A 99 -1.92 31.85 -9.70
C GLY A 99 -2.11 31.56 -11.20
N ARG A 100 -1.23 30.76 -11.81
CA ARG A 100 -1.31 30.33 -13.21
C ARG A 100 -1.88 28.91 -13.31
N PRO A 101 -2.49 28.53 -14.44
CA PRO A 101 -2.91 27.15 -14.67
C PRO A 101 -1.70 26.20 -14.61
N ALA A 102 -1.85 25.09 -13.89
CA ALA A 102 -0.83 24.04 -13.90
C ALA A 102 -0.70 23.43 -15.30
N PRO A 103 0.53 23.10 -15.75
CA PRO A 103 0.70 22.36 -16.99
C PRO A 103 0.05 20.99 -16.89
N ALA A 104 -0.47 20.49 -18.01
CA ALA A 104 -1.00 19.14 -18.06
C ALA A 104 0.16 18.14 -17.84
N GLU A 105 0.00 17.26 -16.87
CA GLU A 105 0.90 16.11 -16.68
C GLU A 105 0.35 14.91 -17.45
N ARG A 106 1.21 14.23 -18.22
CA ARG A 106 0.88 12.91 -18.73
C ARG A 106 0.86 11.96 -17.54
N VAL A 107 -0.32 11.49 -17.18
CA VAL A 107 -0.47 10.41 -16.22
C VAL A 107 0.14 9.17 -16.88
N ALA A 108 1.19 8.60 -16.30
CA ALA A 108 1.68 7.30 -16.74
C ALA A 108 0.53 6.29 -16.54
N ASP A 109 0.01 5.73 -17.62
CA ASP A 109 -1.10 4.80 -17.58
C ASP A 109 -0.81 3.65 -16.60
N LEU A 110 -1.82 3.28 -15.82
CA LEU A 110 -1.77 2.14 -14.89
C LEU A 110 -1.91 0.78 -15.60
N ASP A 111 -1.97 0.76 -16.95
CA ASP A 111 -2.24 -0.42 -17.77
C ASP A 111 -0.95 -1.16 -18.22
N PRO A 112 -0.96 -2.51 -18.32
CA PRO A 112 0.25 -3.33 -18.42
C PRO A 112 0.68 -3.71 -19.86
N ALA A 113 0.37 -2.92 -20.88
CA ALA A 113 0.84 -3.20 -22.23
C ALA A 113 2.08 -2.36 -22.57
N PRO A 114 3.22 -2.95 -22.99
CA PRO A 114 4.36 -2.18 -23.44
C PRO A 114 4.03 -1.63 -24.83
N THR A 115 3.61 -0.37 -24.91
CA THR A 115 3.79 0.42 -26.12
C THR A 115 5.25 0.82 -26.22
N LEU A 116 5.82 0.64 -27.42
CA LEU A 116 7.27 0.65 -27.71
C LEU A 116 7.95 2.03 -27.54
N PHE A 117 7.27 3.03 -27.00
CA PHE A 117 7.82 4.33 -26.62
C PHE A 117 6.95 4.88 -25.50
N GLU A 118 7.47 4.95 -24.26
CA GLU A 118 7.07 5.93 -23.24
C GLU A 118 7.82 5.67 -21.92
N LEU A 119 9.11 6.01 -21.93
CA LEU A 119 9.77 6.48 -20.70
C LEU A 119 9.16 7.84 -20.36
N SER A 120 8.78 8.04 -19.10
CA SER A 120 8.39 9.34 -18.57
C SER A 120 9.49 10.37 -18.89
N GLY A 121 9.25 11.22 -19.87
CA GLY A 121 10.04 12.45 -20.07
C GLY A 121 9.54 13.52 -19.11
N PRO A 122 10.40 14.45 -18.66
CA PRO A 122 9.93 15.65 -17.97
C PRO A 122 8.91 16.37 -18.86
N ALA A 123 7.78 16.78 -18.27
CA ALA A 123 6.82 17.66 -18.94
C ALA A 123 7.58 18.83 -19.58
N ASP A 124 7.23 19.19 -20.82
CA ASP A 124 7.86 20.24 -21.63
C ASP A 124 8.20 21.48 -20.78
N GLN A 125 9.41 21.50 -20.24
CA GLN A 125 9.96 22.68 -19.58
C GLN A 125 10.35 23.63 -20.70
N PRO A 126 9.96 24.92 -20.64
CA PRO A 126 10.43 25.89 -21.60
C PRO A 126 11.97 25.86 -21.59
N PRO A 127 12.62 25.76 -22.77
CA PRO A 127 14.05 25.45 -22.90
C PRO A 127 15.03 26.44 -22.23
N ASP A 128 14.55 27.58 -21.72
CA ASP A 128 15.36 28.63 -21.10
C ASP A 128 15.26 28.69 -19.56
N GLU A 129 14.45 27.86 -18.89
CA GLU A 129 14.34 27.86 -17.43
C GLU A 129 15.32 26.87 -16.76
N ASP A 130 16.10 27.36 -15.78
CA ASP A 130 16.97 26.53 -14.94
C ASP A 130 16.13 25.52 -14.12
N PRO A 131 16.22 24.20 -14.40
CA PRO A 131 15.36 23.22 -13.76
C PRO A 131 15.65 23.08 -12.26
N THR A 132 16.87 23.41 -11.81
CA THR A 132 17.21 23.41 -10.38
C THR A 132 16.55 24.56 -9.64
N GLU A 133 16.30 25.69 -10.33
CA GLU A 133 15.55 26.82 -9.76
C GLU A 133 14.06 26.50 -9.63
N THR A 134 13.46 25.85 -10.63
CA THR A 134 12.07 25.37 -10.53
C THR A 134 11.90 24.45 -9.32
N LEU A 135 12.83 23.50 -9.12
CA LEU A 135 12.84 22.62 -7.94
C LEU A 135 12.94 23.40 -6.63
N ARG A 136 13.88 24.35 -6.56
CA ARG A 136 14.11 25.16 -5.36
C ARG A 136 12.87 25.97 -4.99
N LEU A 137 12.23 26.63 -5.96
CA LEU A 137 11.02 27.42 -5.73
C LEU A 137 9.83 26.55 -5.31
N ALA A 138 9.66 25.38 -5.92
CA ALA A 138 8.64 24.41 -5.51
C ALA A 138 8.86 23.93 -4.07
N TYR A 139 10.11 23.62 -3.69
CA TYR A 139 10.48 23.26 -2.33
C TYR A 139 10.14 24.34 -1.31
N LEU A 140 10.45 25.61 -1.62
CA LEU A 140 10.13 26.74 -0.74
C LEU A 140 8.63 26.92 -0.53
N ASP A 141 7.84 26.82 -1.60
CA ASP A 141 6.37 26.88 -1.53
C ASP A 141 5.80 25.73 -0.66
N GLN A 142 6.29 24.51 -0.85
CA GLN A 142 5.88 23.35 -0.06
C GLN A 142 6.21 23.51 1.42
N ARG A 143 7.39 24.04 1.76
CA ARG A 143 7.76 24.34 3.15
C ARG A 143 6.84 25.40 3.77
N ALA A 144 6.51 26.44 3.01
CA ALA A 144 5.59 27.46 3.49
C ALA A 144 4.20 26.89 3.79
N ARG A 145 3.68 26.00 2.93
CA ARG A 145 2.38 25.32 3.13
C ARG A 145 2.39 24.26 4.23
N ALA A 146 3.48 23.50 4.38
CA ALA A 146 3.63 22.53 5.45
C ALA A 146 3.75 23.18 6.84
N GLY A 147 4.34 24.38 6.89
CA GLY A 147 4.50 25.13 8.13
C GLY A 147 5.46 24.46 9.11
N ARG A 148 5.18 24.59 10.41
CA ARG A 148 5.97 24.00 11.51
C ARG A 148 5.28 22.80 12.18
N ASP A 149 4.36 22.16 11.48
CA ASP A 149 3.65 20.97 11.99
C ASP A 149 4.61 19.76 11.97
N GLY A 150 5.06 19.34 13.15
CA GLY A 150 5.99 18.23 13.30
C GLY A 150 5.42 16.88 12.84
N ALA A 151 4.11 16.66 12.99
CA ALA A 151 3.47 15.40 12.57
C ALA A 151 3.40 15.33 11.04
N LEU A 152 3.00 16.42 10.40
CA LEU A 152 3.04 16.53 8.94
C LEU A 152 4.47 16.44 8.41
N GLY A 153 5.43 17.11 9.05
CA GLY A 153 6.85 17.01 8.69
C GLY A 153 7.37 15.57 8.72
N LEU A 154 6.99 14.79 9.74
CA LEU A 154 7.30 13.37 9.84
C LEU A 154 6.67 12.56 8.69
N LEU A 155 5.38 12.82 8.38
CA LEU A 155 4.69 12.16 7.26
C LEU A 155 5.41 12.39 5.93
N LEU A 156 5.74 13.65 5.63
CA LEU A 156 6.40 14.03 4.39
C LEU A 156 7.77 13.34 4.25
N ALA A 157 8.56 13.35 5.33
CA ALA A 157 9.86 12.68 5.35
C ALA A 157 9.74 11.16 5.19
N ALA A 158 8.80 10.53 5.89
CA ALA A 158 8.56 9.09 5.84
C ALA A 158 8.08 8.64 4.44
N GLU A 159 7.26 9.44 3.77
CA GLU A 159 6.80 9.15 2.40
C GLU A 159 7.89 9.34 1.34
N CYS A 160 8.76 10.35 1.50
CA CYS A 160 9.95 10.48 0.67
C CYS A 160 10.90 9.28 0.84
N ALA A 161 11.13 8.85 2.08
CA ALA A 161 11.91 7.64 2.37
C ALA A 161 11.24 6.36 1.84
N SER A 162 9.91 6.31 1.86
CA SER A 162 9.12 5.23 1.26
C SER A 162 9.31 5.17 -0.26
N ALA A 163 9.38 6.33 -0.94
CA ALA A 163 9.69 6.38 -2.37
C ALA A 163 11.11 5.88 -2.68
N LEU A 164 12.10 6.21 -1.84
CA LEU A 164 13.45 5.65 -1.96
C LEU A 164 13.44 4.12 -1.79
N ALA A 165 12.77 3.62 -0.75
CA ALA A 165 12.64 2.18 -0.49
C ALA A 165 11.95 1.45 -1.65
N ALA A 166 10.89 2.04 -2.21
CA ALA A 166 10.16 1.51 -3.36
C ALA A 166 11.07 1.34 -4.59
N THR A 167 11.85 2.38 -4.93
CA THR A 167 12.80 2.34 -6.05
C THR A 167 13.90 1.31 -5.79
N GLU A 168 14.45 1.26 -4.57
CA GLU A 168 15.50 0.30 -4.19
C GLU A 168 15.02 -1.15 -4.28
N MET A 169 13.85 -1.47 -3.70
CA MET A 169 13.28 -2.81 -3.77
C MET A 169 12.97 -3.23 -5.22
N GLY A 170 12.50 -2.29 -6.06
CA GLY A 170 12.25 -2.58 -7.47
C GLY A 170 13.53 -2.93 -8.23
N ALA A 171 14.64 -2.24 -7.93
CA ALA A 171 15.94 -2.50 -8.53
C ALA A 171 16.57 -3.80 -8.02
N VAL A 172 16.59 -4.01 -6.71
CA VAL A 172 17.19 -5.19 -6.06
C VAL A 172 16.39 -6.46 -6.37
N GLY A 173 15.07 -6.40 -6.25
CA GLY A 173 14.16 -7.53 -6.44
C GLY A 173 14.21 -8.58 -5.32
N LEU A 174 13.09 -9.25 -5.11
CA LEU A 174 12.95 -10.35 -4.14
C LEU A 174 13.54 -11.65 -4.73
N PRO A 175 14.43 -12.38 -4.04
CA PRO A 175 14.91 -13.69 -4.50
C PRO A 175 13.76 -14.63 -4.87
N TRP A 176 13.79 -15.14 -6.11
CA TRP A 176 12.70 -15.91 -6.70
C TRP A 176 13.22 -17.04 -7.61
N ARG A 177 12.96 -18.28 -7.22
CA ARG A 177 13.30 -19.50 -7.94
C ARG A 177 12.27 -19.84 -9.00
N ARG A 178 12.60 -19.50 -10.25
CA ARG A 178 11.75 -19.74 -11.43
C ARG A 178 11.43 -21.23 -11.62
N ASP A 179 12.41 -22.09 -11.42
CA ASP A 179 12.28 -23.55 -11.53
C ASP A 179 11.23 -24.11 -10.54
N ILE A 180 11.27 -23.66 -9.29
CA ILE A 180 10.29 -24.06 -8.27
C ILE A 180 8.90 -23.53 -8.62
N HIS A 181 8.78 -22.28 -9.05
CA HIS A 181 7.49 -21.74 -9.51
C HIS A 181 6.91 -22.61 -10.64
N LEU A 182 7.70 -22.92 -11.67
CA LEU A 182 7.25 -23.74 -12.80
C LEU A 182 6.84 -25.15 -12.36
N ALA A 183 7.54 -25.76 -11.41
CA ALA A 183 7.18 -27.05 -10.84
C ALA A 183 5.80 -26.99 -10.15
N VAL A 184 5.54 -25.94 -9.35
CA VAL A 184 4.24 -25.74 -8.69
C VAL A 184 3.12 -25.56 -9.71
N LEU A 185 3.34 -24.79 -10.77
CA LEU A 185 2.33 -24.65 -11.84
C LEU A 185 2.09 -25.98 -12.56
N ALA A 186 3.15 -26.74 -12.85
CA ALA A 186 3.01 -28.04 -13.50
C ALA A 186 2.24 -29.05 -12.63
N GLU A 187 2.46 -29.04 -11.32
CA GLU A 187 1.74 -29.88 -10.36
C GLU A 187 0.25 -29.50 -10.26
N LEU A 188 -0.05 -28.20 -10.11
CA LEU A 188 -1.42 -27.74 -9.85
C LEU A 188 -2.27 -27.58 -11.12
N LEU A 189 -1.68 -27.13 -12.23
CA LEU A 189 -2.40 -26.80 -13.47
C LEU A 189 -2.15 -27.79 -14.60
N GLY A 190 -1.12 -28.63 -14.50
CA GLY A 190 -0.65 -29.49 -15.57
C GLY A 190 0.35 -28.80 -16.51
N PRO A 191 0.72 -29.44 -17.64
CA PRO A 191 1.65 -28.85 -18.60
C PRO A 191 1.12 -27.52 -19.17
N ARG A 192 2.04 -26.59 -19.47
CA ARG A 192 1.69 -25.29 -20.06
C ARG A 192 0.95 -25.51 -21.38
N PRO A 193 -0.27 -24.98 -21.54
CA PRO A 193 -1.02 -25.14 -22.78
C PRO A 193 -0.35 -24.40 -23.94
N VAL A 194 -0.33 -25.03 -25.11
CA VAL A 194 0.13 -24.41 -26.36
C VAL A 194 -0.95 -23.43 -26.85
N GLY A 195 -0.55 -22.23 -27.26
CA GLY A 195 -1.48 -21.25 -27.85
C GLY A 195 -2.45 -20.58 -26.86
N GLY A 196 -2.17 -20.61 -25.56
CA GLY A 196 -2.96 -19.86 -24.55
C GLY A 196 -4.30 -20.51 -24.18
N GLY A 197 -4.50 -21.79 -24.48
CA GLY A 197 -5.69 -22.54 -24.07
C GLY A 197 -5.81 -22.73 -22.55
N ARG A 198 -6.93 -23.32 -22.10
CA ARG A 198 -7.15 -23.66 -20.68
C ARG A 198 -6.18 -24.78 -20.24
N PRO A 199 -5.49 -24.65 -19.10
CA PRO A 199 -4.64 -25.71 -18.56
C PRO A 199 -5.40 -27.02 -18.30
N PRO A 200 -4.77 -28.20 -18.42
CA PRO A 200 -5.44 -29.50 -18.30
C PRO A 200 -6.24 -29.71 -17.02
N THR A 201 -5.71 -29.32 -15.85
CA THR A 201 -6.44 -29.46 -14.58
C THR A 201 -7.70 -28.60 -14.57
N LEU A 202 -7.63 -27.38 -15.12
CA LEU A 202 -8.79 -26.50 -15.22
C LEU A 202 -9.81 -27.04 -16.23
N ALA A 203 -9.37 -27.66 -17.33
CA ALA A 203 -10.27 -28.31 -18.28
C ALA A 203 -11.03 -29.47 -17.63
N ALA A 204 -10.32 -30.36 -16.93
CA ALA A 204 -10.94 -31.47 -16.20
C ALA A 204 -11.94 -31.00 -15.13
N LEU A 205 -11.61 -29.94 -14.37
CA LEU A 205 -12.53 -29.35 -13.40
C LEU A 205 -13.76 -28.72 -14.07
N ALA A 206 -13.62 -28.10 -15.24
CA ALA A 206 -14.78 -27.57 -15.98
C ALA A 206 -15.73 -28.69 -16.44
N ASP A 207 -15.18 -29.83 -16.85
CA ASP A 207 -15.96 -31.02 -17.20
C ASP A 207 -16.64 -31.62 -15.96
N GLU A 208 -15.94 -31.73 -14.83
CA GLU A 208 -16.51 -32.19 -13.55
C GLU A 208 -17.65 -31.28 -13.07
N ILE A 209 -17.51 -29.95 -13.21
CA ILE A 209 -18.57 -28.99 -12.88
C ILE A 209 -19.81 -29.25 -13.75
N SER A 210 -19.62 -29.40 -15.06
CA SER A 210 -20.73 -29.66 -15.99
C SER A 210 -21.41 -31.01 -15.72
N GLN A 211 -20.62 -32.05 -15.40
CA GLN A 211 -21.16 -33.35 -14.99
C GLN A 211 -21.94 -33.27 -13.68
N ALA A 212 -21.43 -32.54 -12.69
CA ALA A 212 -22.08 -32.39 -11.39
C ALA A 212 -23.41 -31.62 -11.46
N PHE A 213 -23.56 -30.69 -12.40
CA PHE A 213 -24.83 -30.03 -12.69
C PHE A 213 -25.73 -30.83 -13.64
N GLY A 214 -25.18 -31.78 -14.41
CA GLY A 214 -25.89 -32.55 -15.43
C GLY A 214 -26.14 -31.77 -16.73
N PHE A 215 -25.51 -30.62 -16.91
CA PHE A 215 -25.57 -29.79 -18.13
C PHE A 215 -24.31 -28.94 -18.27
N PRO A 216 -23.95 -28.48 -19.48
CA PRO A 216 -22.79 -27.62 -19.69
C PRO A 216 -22.87 -26.33 -18.87
N VAL A 217 -21.79 -26.00 -18.15
CA VAL A 217 -21.65 -24.76 -17.38
C VAL A 217 -20.28 -24.15 -17.69
N ASN A 218 -20.24 -22.85 -17.95
CA ASN A 218 -19.00 -22.10 -18.06
C ASN A 218 -18.54 -21.60 -16.67
N PRO A 219 -17.52 -22.20 -16.05
CA PRO A 219 -17.09 -21.84 -14.71
C PRO A 219 -16.37 -20.48 -14.63
N ASP A 220 -15.92 -19.92 -15.76
CA ASP A 220 -15.31 -18.58 -15.81
C ASP A 220 -16.37 -17.47 -15.67
N SER A 221 -17.64 -17.78 -15.92
CA SER A 221 -18.75 -16.81 -15.84
C SER A 221 -19.46 -16.92 -14.49
N ALA A 222 -19.26 -15.91 -13.63
CA ALA A 222 -20.00 -15.81 -12.37
C ALA A 222 -21.53 -15.76 -12.60
N VAL A 223 -21.99 -15.21 -13.73
CA VAL A 223 -23.40 -15.19 -14.11
C VAL A 223 -23.90 -16.61 -14.37
N ASP A 224 -23.13 -17.39 -15.13
CA ASP A 224 -23.49 -18.75 -15.52
C ASP A 224 -23.47 -19.70 -14.32
N VAL A 225 -22.45 -19.60 -13.47
CA VAL A 225 -22.39 -20.37 -12.21
C VAL A 225 -23.60 -20.08 -11.31
N ARG A 226 -24.02 -18.81 -11.17
CA ARG A 226 -25.24 -18.48 -10.42
C ARG A 226 -26.49 -19.07 -11.07
N ALA A 227 -26.60 -18.99 -12.40
CA ALA A 227 -27.72 -19.55 -13.14
C ALA A 227 -27.79 -21.08 -12.98
N ALA A 228 -26.64 -21.76 -13.01
CA ALA A 228 -26.53 -23.20 -12.79
C ALA A 228 -27.03 -23.60 -11.39
N PHE A 229 -26.55 -22.93 -10.33
CA PHE A 229 -27.03 -23.18 -8.97
C PHE A 229 -28.53 -22.91 -8.82
N ARG A 230 -29.04 -21.82 -9.40
CA ARG A 230 -30.48 -21.51 -9.39
C ARG A 230 -31.30 -22.61 -10.05
N ARG A 231 -30.83 -23.15 -11.19
CA ARG A 231 -31.52 -24.20 -11.93
C ARG A 231 -31.65 -25.50 -11.14
N VAL A 232 -30.69 -25.80 -10.25
CA VAL A 232 -30.73 -26.96 -9.36
C VAL A 232 -31.32 -26.63 -7.98
N GLY A 233 -31.97 -25.47 -7.82
CA GLY A 233 -32.76 -25.12 -6.62
C GLY A 233 -32.05 -24.24 -5.59
N PHE A 234 -30.84 -23.75 -5.87
CA PHE A 234 -30.10 -22.86 -4.95
C PHE A 234 -30.03 -21.42 -5.51
N ASP A 235 -30.83 -20.51 -4.96
CA ASP A 235 -30.73 -19.09 -5.32
C ASP A 235 -29.63 -18.41 -4.51
N ILE A 236 -28.55 -18.02 -5.20
CA ILE A 236 -27.38 -17.39 -4.59
C ILE A 236 -27.14 -15.98 -5.13
N GLU A 237 -26.94 -15.04 -4.22
CA GLU A 237 -26.68 -13.64 -4.58
C GLU A 237 -25.27 -13.42 -5.14
N SER A 238 -24.31 -14.27 -4.75
CA SER A 238 -22.92 -14.16 -5.20
C SER A 238 -22.23 -15.52 -5.29
N THR A 239 -21.17 -15.59 -6.09
CA THR A 239 -20.32 -16.78 -6.17
C THR A 239 -19.18 -16.77 -5.14
N ARG A 240 -19.27 -15.94 -4.09
CA ARG A 240 -18.19 -15.87 -3.08
C ARG A 240 -18.07 -17.21 -2.35
N SER A 241 -16.85 -17.57 -1.97
CA SER A 241 -16.57 -18.94 -1.51
C SER A 241 -17.41 -19.36 -0.30
N TRP A 242 -17.72 -18.47 0.63
CA TRP A 242 -18.57 -18.80 1.79
C TRP A 242 -20.03 -19.05 1.42
N VAL A 243 -20.55 -18.37 0.38
CA VAL A 243 -21.92 -18.60 -0.13
C VAL A 243 -21.98 -19.99 -0.76
N ILE A 244 -21.00 -20.30 -1.62
CA ILE A 244 -20.92 -21.60 -2.29
C ILE A 244 -20.71 -22.75 -1.29
N LYS A 245 -19.88 -22.55 -0.25
CA LYS A 245 -19.63 -23.54 0.81
C LYS A 245 -20.86 -23.88 1.65
N ALA A 246 -21.87 -23.00 1.70
CA ALA A 246 -23.09 -23.23 2.45
C ALA A 246 -24.12 -24.08 1.69
N ILE A 247 -23.84 -24.42 0.43
CA ILE A 247 -24.71 -25.21 -0.44
C ILE A 247 -24.37 -26.68 -0.29
N ASP A 248 -25.40 -27.53 -0.24
CA ASP A 248 -25.24 -28.99 -0.32
C ASP A 248 -25.46 -29.47 -1.76
N HIS A 249 -24.40 -29.44 -2.57
CA HIS A 249 -24.44 -29.89 -3.97
C HIS A 249 -23.07 -30.43 -4.42
N PRO A 250 -23.00 -31.51 -5.22
CA PRO A 250 -21.73 -32.12 -5.65
C PRO A 250 -20.81 -31.15 -6.42
N ALA A 251 -21.38 -30.16 -7.12
CA ALA A 251 -20.60 -29.15 -7.85
C ALA A 251 -19.83 -28.17 -6.96
N VAL A 252 -20.12 -28.09 -5.64
CA VAL A 252 -19.49 -27.12 -4.73
C VAL A 252 -17.97 -27.30 -4.68
N ARG A 253 -17.49 -28.53 -4.49
CA ARG A 253 -16.06 -28.83 -4.43
C ARG A 253 -15.32 -28.44 -5.73
N PRO A 254 -15.72 -28.90 -6.92
CA PRO A 254 -15.00 -28.57 -8.15
C PRO A 254 -15.12 -27.10 -8.54
N VAL A 255 -16.26 -26.42 -8.26
CA VAL A 255 -16.38 -24.97 -8.48
C VAL A 255 -15.37 -24.20 -7.61
N LEU A 256 -15.22 -24.55 -6.33
CA LEU A 256 -14.27 -23.89 -5.44
C LEU A 256 -12.82 -24.14 -5.87
N ALA A 257 -12.48 -25.38 -6.25
CA ALA A 257 -11.16 -25.73 -6.75
C ALA A 257 -10.83 -24.99 -8.06
N TYR A 258 -11.79 -24.95 -9.01
CA TYR A 258 -11.63 -24.21 -10.26
C TYR A 258 -11.37 -22.74 -10.00
N LYS A 259 -12.15 -22.11 -9.13
CA LYS A 259 -11.99 -20.69 -8.78
C LYS A 259 -10.63 -20.37 -8.15
N GLU A 260 -10.10 -21.28 -7.35
CA GLU A 260 -8.77 -21.13 -6.76
C GLU A 260 -7.67 -21.22 -7.82
N LEU A 261 -7.71 -22.26 -8.65
CA LEU A 261 -6.71 -22.51 -9.68
C LEU A 261 -6.76 -21.52 -10.84
N VAL A 262 -7.94 -21.05 -11.24
CA VAL A 262 -8.06 -20.04 -12.30
C VAL A 262 -7.45 -18.71 -11.85
N ARG A 263 -7.61 -18.36 -10.57
CA ARG A 263 -6.95 -17.17 -9.99
C ARG A 263 -5.44 -17.33 -9.97
N LEU A 264 -4.93 -18.51 -9.58
CA LEU A 264 -3.48 -18.78 -9.65
C LEU A 264 -2.96 -18.65 -11.09
N HIS A 265 -3.67 -19.25 -12.05
CA HIS A 265 -3.33 -19.21 -13.47
C HIS A 265 -3.28 -17.79 -14.03
N THR A 266 -4.29 -16.95 -13.73
CA THR A 266 -4.37 -15.60 -14.28
C THR A 266 -3.49 -14.59 -13.54
N ALA A 267 -3.41 -14.67 -12.21
CA ALA A 267 -2.71 -13.68 -11.40
C ALA A 267 -1.22 -13.98 -11.23
N ASN A 268 -0.82 -15.25 -11.18
CA ASN A 268 0.57 -15.65 -10.93
C ASN A 268 1.02 -16.85 -11.79
N GLY A 269 0.41 -17.04 -12.97
CA GLY A 269 0.79 -18.10 -13.89
C GLY A 269 2.02 -17.76 -14.73
N TRP A 270 2.15 -18.44 -15.87
CA TRP A 270 3.33 -18.31 -16.74
C TRP A 270 3.58 -16.89 -17.25
N ALA A 271 2.53 -16.15 -17.62
CA ALA A 271 2.68 -14.77 -18.13
C ALA A 271 3.20 -13.83 -17.03
N TRP A 272 2.69 -13.96 -15.80
CA TRP A 272 3.20 -13.22 -14.65
C TRP A 272 4.68 -13.53 -14.41
N LEU A 273 5.05 -14.81 -14.45
CA LEU A 273 6.43 -15.25 -14.25
C LEU A 273 7.39 -14.72 -15.34
N GLU A 274 6.92 -14.54 -16.57
CA GLU A 274 7.70 -13.94 -17.67
C GLU A 274 7.83 -12.42 -17.52
N GLN A 275 6.78 -11.76 -17.07
CA GLN A 275 6.75 -10.30 -16.92
C GLN A 275 7.65 -9.82 -15.76
N TRP A 276 7.54 -10.48 -14.61
CA TRP A 276 8.03 -9.95 -13.34
C TRP A 276 9.30 -10.59 -12.79
N VAL A 277 9.69 -11.78 -13.29
CA VAL A 277 10.85 -12.51 -12.77
C VAL A 277 11.99 -12.52 -13.78
N ARG A 278 13.14 -11.94 -13.40
CA ARG A 278 14.37 -11.83 -14.21
C ARG A 278 15.56 -12.13 -13.30
N GLY A 279 16.56 -12.86 -13.81
CA GLY A 279 17.76 -13.17 -13.02
C GLY A 279 17.50 -13.89 -11.69
N ASN A 280 16.47 -14.76 -11.62
CA ASN A 280 15.98 -15.38 -10.37
C ASN A 280 15.57 -14.38 -9.29
N ARG A 281 15.06 -13.22 -9.68
CA ARG A 281 14.50 -12.22 -8.78
C ARG A 281 13.17 -11.70 -9.31
N PHE A 282 12.23 -11.50 -8.39
CA PHE A 282 10.94 -10.87 -8.64
C PHE A 282 11.08 -9.36 -8.46
N HIS A 283 10.93 -8.61 -9.54
CA HIS A 283 11.08 -7.16 -9.58
C HIS A 283 9.71 -6.48 -9.62
N ALA A 284 9.18 -6.15 -8.45
CA ALA A 284 7.93 -5.42 -8.36
C ALA A 284 8.13 -3.92 -8.64
N GLU A 285 7.18 -3.33 -9.36
CA GLU A 285 7.11 -1.88 -9.55
C GLU A 285 6.18 -1.27 -8.48
N TYR A 286 6.78 -0.79 -7.40
CA TYR A 286 6.09 -0.20 -6.26
C TYR A 286 5.68 1.25 -6.53
N LEU A 287 4.45 1.60 -6.12
CA LEU A 287 3.94 2.97 -6.09
C LEU A 287 3.64 3.33 -4.64
N SER A 288 4.59 4.02 -3.99
CA SER A 288 4.42 4.49 -2.60
C SER A 288 3.33 5.56 -2.52
N GLY A 289 2.51 5.50 -1.46
CA GLY A 289 1.43 6.47 -1.22
C GLY A 289 0.37 6.55 -2.33
N ALA A 290 0.25 5.53 -3.19
CA ALA A 290 -0.64 5.56 -4.37
C ALA A 290 -2.13 5.41 -4.02
N VAL A 291 -2.44 4.71 -2.92
CA VAL A 291 -3.80 4.64 -2.39
C VAL A 291 -4.06 5.85 -1.52
N VAL A 292 -5.30 6.35 -1.52
CA VAL A 292 -5.70 7.54 -0.75
C VAL A 292 -5.35 7.48 0.75
N SER A 293 -5.32 6.26 1.32
CA SER A 293 -4.92 6.03 2.71
C SER A 293 -3.40 6.04 2.93
N GLY A 294 -2.58 6.25 1.89
CA GLY A 294 -1.11 6.13 1.97
C GLY A 294 -0.58 4.72 1.76
N ARG A 295 -1.46 3.72 1.59
CA ARG A 295 -1.03 2.36 1.25
C ARG A 295 -0.33 2.33 -0.11
N TRP A 296 0.64 1.44 -0.20
CA TRP A 296 1.36 1.20 -1.44
C TRP A 296 0.50 0.40 -2.42
N ALA A 297 0.71 0.66 -3.70
CA ALA A 297 0.18 -0.13 -4.80
C ALA A 297 1.32 -0.65 -5.67
N THR A 298 1.01 -1.44 -6.68
CA THR A 298 1.96 -1.78 -7.74
C THR A 298 1.39 -1.55 -9.11
N ARG A 299 2.27 -1.24 -10.05
CA ARG A 299 1.92 -1.27 -11.47
C ARG A 299 1.63 -2.71 -11.90
N GLY A 300 0.65 -2.89 -12.80
CA GLY A 300 0.28 -4.20 -13.33
C GLY A 300 -0.58 -5.10 -12.44
N GLY A 301 -1.30 -4.52 -11.47
CA GLY A 301 -2.51 -5.13 -10.89
C GLY A 301 -2.31 -6.43 -10.11
N GLY A 302 -1.92 -6.32 -8.83
CA GLY A 302 -1.88 -7.46 -7.90
C GLY A 302 -0.58 -8.27 -7.91
N ALA A 303 0.45 -7.81 -8.62
CA ALA A 303 1.74 -8.51 -8.72
C ALA A 303 2.37 -8.88 -7.36
N LEU A 304 2.13 -8.09 -6.30
CA LEU A 304 2.62 -8.38 -4.94
C LEU A 304 1.84 -9.44 -4.17
N GLN A 305 0.64 -9.81 -4.60
CA GLN A 305 -0.13 -10.82 -3.89
C GLN A 305 0.47 -12.20 -4.17
N ILE A 306 1.46 -12.60 -3.38
CA ILE A 306 2.13 -13.90 -3.49
C ILE A 306 1.23 -14.97 -2.83
N PRO A 307 0.60 -15.88 -3.60
CA PRO A 307 -0.23 -16.94 -3.03
C PRO A 307 0.62 -17.86 -2.14
N ARG A 308 0.02 -18.41 -1.09
CA ARG A 308 0.72 -19.32 -0.15
C ARG A 308 1.49 -20.43 -0.86
N VAL A 309 0.86 -21.04 -1.87
CA VAL A 309 1.47 -22.12 -2.68
C VAL A 309 2.72 -21.70 -3.45
N LEU A 310 2.88 -20.41 -3.77
CA LEU A 310 4.05 -19.89 -4.49
C LEU A 310 5.13 -19.31 -3.56
N ARG A 311 4.85 -19.14 -2.26
CA ARG A 311 5.87 -18.67 -1.30
C ARG A 311 7.10 -19.58 -1.24
N GLN A 312 6.97 -20.85 -1.60
CA GLN A 312 8.09 -21.80 -1.69
C GLN A 312 9.10 -21.49 -2.81
N ALA A 313 8.70 -20.66 -3.78
CA ALA A 313 9.56 -20.15 -4.83
C ALA A 313 10.39 -18.95 -4.37
N VAL A 314 10.04 -18.30 -3.26
CA VAL A 314 10.86 -17.25 -2.64
C VAL A 314 11.89 -17.94 -1.74
N VAL A 315 13.14 -17.95 -2.18
CA VAL A 315 14.24 -18.68 -1.55
C VAL A 315 15.44 -17.76 -1.46
N ALA A 316 16.05 -17.65 -0.27
CA ALA A 316 17.28 -16.89 -0.07
C ALA A 316 18.40 -17.38 -1.00
N ASP A 317 19.24 -16.45 -1.45
CA ASP A 317 20.49 -16.80 -2.13
C ASP A 317 21.42 -17.64 -1.22
N PRO A 318 22.33 -18.46 -1.78
CA PRO A 318 23.27 -19.24 -0.99
C PRO A 318 24.10 -18.38 -0.02
N GLY A 319 24.15 -18.76 1.26
CA GLY A 319 24.84 -17.99 2.31
C GLY A 319 24.04 -16.81 2.86
N TYR A 320 22.78 -16.65 2.43
CA TYR A 320 21.86 -15.62 2.90
C TYR A 320 20.66 -16.25 3.61
N ARG A 321 19.89 -15.39 4.29
CA ARG A 321 18.59 -15.69 4.90
C ARG A 321 17.57 -14.64 4.51
N LEU A 322 16.30 -15.03 4.55
CA LEU A 322 15.18 -14.10 4.53
C LEU A 322 14.78 -13.81 5.97
N ILE A 323 14.70 -12.54 6.34
CA ILE A 323 14.16 -12.07 7.62
C ILE A 323 12.78 -11.50 7.32
N VAL A 324 11.75 -12.28 7.64
CA VAL A 324 10.35 -11.98 7.33
C VAL A 324 9.69 -11.43 8.58
N ALA A 325 9.11 -10.23 8.50
CA ALA A 325 8.49 -9.58 9.64
C ALA A 325 7.09 -9.07 9.29
N ASP A 326 6.15 -9.24 10.23
CA ASP A 326 4.74 -8.87 10.09
C ASP A 326 4.30 -8.16 11.38
N ALA A 327 3.66 -7.00 11.26
CA ALA A 327 3.15 -6.28 12.42
C ALA A 327 1.81 -6.88 12.87
N ALA A 328 1.82 -7.57 14.01
CA ALA A 328 0.67 -8.36 14.45
C ALA A 328 -0.52 -7.48 14.84
N GLN A 329 -1.65 -7.64 14.12
CA GLN A 329 -2.90 -6.93 14.37
C GLN A 329 -2.74 -5.40 14.41
N LEU A 330 -2.01 -4.83 13.46
CA LEU A 330 -1.68 -3.41 13.43
C LEU A 330 -2.91 -2.49 13.52
N GLU A 331 -3.93 -2.69 12.68
CA GLU A 331 -5.09 -1.77 12.63
C GLU A 331 -5.86 -1.63 13.97
N PRO A 332 -6.22 -2.71 14.69
CA PRO A 332 -6.79 -2.59 16.03
C PRO A 332 -5.89 -1.85 17.04
N ARG A 333 -4.57 -2.07 16.97
CA ARG A 333 -3.59 -1.39 17.85
C ARG A 333 -3.50 0.09 17.54
N VAL A 334 -3.51 0.43 16.24
CA VAL A 334 -3.59 1.83 15.77
C VAL A 334 -4.88 2.49 16.26
N LEU A 335 -6.02 1.81 16.20
CA LEU A 335 -7.28 2.33 16.78
C LEU A 335 -7.15 2.58 18.29
N ALA A 336 -6.49 1.70 19.03
CA ALA A 336 -6.22 1.90 20.46
C ALA A 336 -5.37 3.16 20.70
N ALA A 337 -4.39 3.41 19.83
CA ALA A 337 -3.49 4.55 19.95
C ALA A 337 -4.20 5.88 19.63
N ILE A 338 -4.86 5.98 18.48
CA ILE A 338 -5.47 7.23 18.00
C ILE A 338 -6.75 7.61 18.75
N SER A 339 -7.43 6.64 19.37
CA SER A 339 -8.64 6.91 20.14
C SER A 339 -8.36 7.33 21.58
N ALA A 340 -7.13 7.14 22.07
CA ALA A 340 -6.73 7.31 23.47
C ALA A 340 -7.53 6.45 24.49
N ASP A 341 -8.22 5.39 24.03
CA ASP A 341 -8.99 4.51 24.89
C ASP A 341 -8.08 3.65 25.79
N LEU A 342 -7.88 4.09 27.03
CA LEU A 342 -6.90 3.49 27.95
C LEU A 342 -7.12 1.99 28.20
N VAL A 343 -8.38 1.52 28.19
CA VAL A 343 -8.68 0.09 28.38
C VAL A 343 -8.23 -0.69 27.15
N LEU A 344 -8.54 -0.20 25.95
CA LEU A 344 -8.08 -0.83 24.72
C LEU A 344 -6.55 -0.76 24.57
N GLN A 345 -5.91 0.33 25.01
CA GLN A 345 -4.45 0.44 25.05
C GLN A 345 -3.81 -0.60 25.97
N ALA A 346 -4.38 -0.81 27.16
CA ALA A 346 -3.90 -1.84 28.10
C ALA A 346 -4.01 -3.25 27.49
N ILE A 347 -5.15 -3.58 26.85
CA ILE A 347 -5.32 -4.86 26.15
C ILE A 347 -4.35 -5.02 24.99
N SER A 348 -4.04 -3.92 24.29
CA SER A 348 -3.04 -3.93 23.23
C SER A 348 -1.61 -4.16 23.75
N ALA A 349 -1.34 -4.12 25.05
CA ALA A 349 -0.03 -4.51 25.55
C ALA A 349 0.20 -6.03 25.48
N GLU A 350 -0.86 -6.83 25.34
CA GLU A 350 -0.75 -8.28 25.20
C GLU A 350 -0.27 -8.68 23.79
N ASP A 351 0.36 -9.86 23.71
CA ASP A 351 0.84 -10.42 22.45
C ASP A 351 -0.29 -10.71 21.46
N ASP A 352 -1.40 -11.30 21.92
CA ASP A 352 -2.59 -11.58 21.10
C ASP A 352 -3.75 -10.67 21.52
N LEU A 353 -3.86 -9.52 20.84
CA LEU A 353 -4.91 -8.53 21.11
C LEU A 353 -6.31 -9.14 21.06
N TYR A 354 -6.58 -10.12 20.19
CA TYR A 354 -7.91 -10.73 20.12
C TYR A 354 -8.19 -11.68 21.28
N ALA A 355 -7.16 -12.31 21.84
CA ALA A 355 -7.31 -13.10 23.07
C ALA A 355 -7.61 -12.18 24.26
N GLY A 356 -6.90 -11.06 24.40
CA GLY A 356 -7.15 -10.06 25.44
C GLY A 356 -8.55 -9.45 25.35
N LEU A 357 -8.97 -9.04 24.14
CA LEU A 357 -10.36 -8.59 23.91
C LEU A 357 -11.38 -9.66 24.32
N ALA A 358 -11.11 -10.92 23.97
CA ALA A 358 -12.02 -12.01 24.26
C ALA A 358 -12.18 -12.28 25.76
N ALA A 359 -11.08 -12.20 26.52
CA ALA A 359 -11.08 -12.32 27.96
C ALA A 359 -11.84 -11.16 28.64
N ASP A 360 -11.69 -9.93 28.15
CA ASP A 360 -12.33 -8.75 28.74
C ASP A 360 -13.84 -8.64 28.43
N GLY A 361 -14.27 -9.01 27.21
CA GLY A 361 -15.63 -8.69 26.73
C GLY A 361 -16.42 -9.82 26.09
N PHE A 362 -15.80 -10.92 25.65
CA PHE A 362 -16.46 -11.93 24.80
C PHE A 362 -16.47 -13.34 25.38
N GLY A 363 -16.35 -13.48 26.71
CA GLY A 363 -16.40 -14.77 27.39
C GLY A 363 -15.33 -15.76 26.89
N GLY A 364 -14.15 -15.25 26.50
CA GLY A 364 -13.06 -16.04 25.95
C GLY A 364 -13.19 -16.40 24.46
N ASN A 365 -14.25 -15.97 23.76
CA ASN A 365 -14.41 -16.26 22.34
C ASN A 365 -13.59 -15.30 21.45
N ARG A 366 -12.36 -15.71 21.14
CA ARG A 366 -11.42 -14.99 20.25
C ARG A 366 -12.00 -14.70 18.86
N ALA A 367 -12.73 -15.64 18.27
CA ALA A 367 -13.31 -15.46 16.94
C ALA A 367 -14.39 -14.37 16.94
N ALA A 368 -15.25 -14.36 17.97
CA ALA A 368 -16.25 -13.32 18.16
C ALA A 368 -15.60 -11.94 18.39
N ALA A 369 -14.57 -11.85 19.23
CA ALA A 369 -13.83 -10.60 19.47
C ALA A 369 -13.21 -10.05 18.18
N LYS A 370 -12.60 -10.91 17.36
CA LYS A 370 -12.05 -10.54 16.05
C LYS A 370 -13.13 -10.01 15.11
N VAL A 371 -14.24 -10.73 14.96
CA VAL A 371 -15.36 -10.31 14.11
C VAL A 371 -15.94 -8.97 14.59
N ALA A 372 -16.10 -8.79 15.90
CA ALA A 372 -16.59 -7.55 16.49
C ALA A 372 -15.68 -6.37 16.14
N MET A 373 -14.38 -6.50 16.37
CA MET A 373 -13.40 -5.44 16.14
C MET A 373 -13.31 -5.06 14.66
N LEU A 374 -13.26 -6.06 13.76
CA LEU A 374 -13.25 -5.80 12.32
C LEU A 374 -14.57 -5.15 11.85
N GLY A 375 -15.71 -5.58 12.37
CA GLY A 375 -17.00 -4.95 12.09
C GLY A 375 -17.08 -3.50 12.57
N ALA A 376 -16.52 -3.23 13.76
CA ALA A 376 -16.42 -1.91 14.35
C ALA A 376 -15.45 -0.97 13.60
N MET A 377 -14.37 -1.47 13.01
CA MET A 377 -13.47 -0.62 12.21
C MET A 377 -14.02 -0.40 10.80
N TYR A 378 -14.60 -1.43 10.17
CA TYR A 378 -15.00 -1.38 8.76
C TYR A 378 -16.46 -0.99 8.48
N GLY A 379 -17.24 -0.74 9.54
CA GLY A 379 -18.64 -0.31 9.42
C GLY A 379 -19.60 -1.43 9.02
N GLN A 380 -19.26 -2.69 9.29
CA GLN A 380 -20.18 -3.83 9.16
C GLN A 380 -20.95 -4.00 10.48
N THR A 381 -22.09 -3.32 10.60
CA THR A 381 -22.91 -3.27 11.83
C THR A 381 -24.22 -4.05 11.74
N THR A 382 -24.44 -4.82 10.68
CA THR A 382 -25.65 -5.64 10.50
C THR A 382 -25.42 -7.10 10.91
N GLY A 383 -26.50 -7.83 11.20
CA GLY A 383 -26.46 -9.24 11.59
C GLY A 383 -25.76 -9.49 12.94
N GLU A 384 -25.11 -10.64 13.07
CA GLU A 384 -24.43 -11.06 14.31
C GLU A 384 -23.30 -10.09 14.72
N GLY A 385 -22.63 -9.46 13.75
CA GLY A 385 -21.62 -8.42 13.98
C GLY A 385 -22.18 -7.19 14.69
N GLY A 386 -23.41 -6.77 14.38
CA GLY A 386 -24.07 -5.64 15.06
C GLY A 386 -24.28 -5.87 16.55
N ARG A 387 -24.68 -7.10 16.94
CA ARG A 387 -24.81 -7.49 18.34
C ARG A 387 -23.47 -7.46 19.06
N LEU A 388 -22.41 -7.98 18.44
CA LEU A 388 -21.06 -8.00 19.00
C LEU A 388 -20.44 -6.60 19.16
N VAL A 389 -20.80 -5.64 18.29
CA VAL A 389 -20.35 -4.25 18.40
C VAL A 389 -20.91 -3.55 19.65
N SER A 390 -22.10 -3.92 20.13
CA SER A 390 -22.65 -3.35 21.37
C SER A 390 -21.75 -3.59 22.59
N THR A 391 -21.10 -4.76 22.66
CA THR A 391 -20.11 -5.09 23.68
C THR A 391 -18.90 -4.17 23.60
N LEU A 392 -18.38 -3.93 22.39
CA LEU A 392 -17.26 -2.99 22.19
C LEU A 392 -17.62 -1.57 22.60
N ARG A 393 -18.85 -1.11 22.34
CA ARG A 393 -19.31 0.22 22.76
C ARG A 393 -19.34 0.40 24.28
N ALA A 394 -19.71 -0.65 25.00
CA ALA A 394 -19.73 -0.62 26.46
C ALA A 394 -18.32 -0.65 27.07
N ARG A 395 -17.40 -1.44 26.46
CA ARG A 395 -16.05 -1.65 26.99
C ARG A 395 -15.03 -0.60 26.54
N TYR A 396 -15.11 -0.16 25.29
CA TYR A 396 -14.15 0.76 24.66
C TYR A 396 -14.89 1.97 24.04
N PRO A 397 -15.58 2.78 24.87
CA PRO A 397 -16.43 3.86 24.38
C PRO A 397 -15.65 4.96 23.64
N GLN A 398 -14.39 5.22 23.99
CA GLN A 398 -13.58 6.23 23.30
C GLN A 398 -13.14 5.72 21.93
N ALA A 399 -12.74 4.45 21.83
CA ALA A 399 -12.42 3.81 20.56
C ALA A 399 -13.61 3.83 19.58
N MET A 400 -14.79 3.45 20.07
CA MET A 400 -16.01 3.47 19.27
C MET A 400 -16.44 4.91 18.93
N GLY A 401 -16.34 5.83 19.89
CA GLY A 401 -16.64 7.24 19.69
C GLY A 401 -15.77 7.90 18.62
N TYR A 402 -14.49 7.51 18.54
CA TYR A 402 -13.55 8.00 17.54
C TYR A 402 -13.97 7.62 16.11
N VAL A 403 -14.17 6.33 15.84
CA VAL A 403 -14.55 5.85 14.49
C VAL A 403 -15.96 6.30 14.10
N ASP A 404 -16.88 6.41 15.04
CA ASP A 404 -18.20 6.97 14.79
C ASP A 404 -18.16 8.49 14.56
N GLY A 405 -17.22 9.19 15.19
CA GLY A 405 -16.93 10.60 14.91
C GLY A 405 -16.49 10.81 13.47
N ALA A 406 -15.55 9.98 13.00
CA ALA A 406 -15.10 9.99 11.61
C ALA A 406 -16.24 9.67 10.63
N ALA A 407 -17.06 8.66 10.94
CA ALA A 407 -18.23 8.31 10.11
C ALA A 407 -19.21 9.47 9.98
N ARG A 408 -19.57 10.11 11.11
CA ARG A 408 -20.47 11.27 11.13
C ARG A 408 -19.89 12.48 10.37
N ALA A 409 -18.58 12.69 10.44
CA ALA A 409 -17.89 13.71 9.65
C ALA A 409 -18.04 13.42 8.15
N GLY A 410 -17.80 12.18 7.72
CA GLY A 410 -18.02 11.76 6.34
C GLY A 410 -19.46 11.91 5.88
N GLU A 411 -20.45 11.57 6.71
CA GLU A 411 -21.87 11.75 6.42
C GLU A 411 -22.26 13.23 6.21
N ARG A 412 -21.52 14.16 6.82
CA ARG A 412 -21.63 15.62 6.60
C ARG A 412 -20.82 16.13 5.41
N GLY A 413 -20.06 15.25 4.73
CA GLY A 413 -19.23 15.60 3.58
C GLY A 413 -17.87 16.20 3.97
N GLU A 414 -17.49 16.08 5.24
CA GLU A 414 -16.21 16.59 5.75
C GLU A 414 -15.04 15.69 5.32
N VAL A 415 -13.83 16.25 5.45
CA VAL A 415 -12.57 15.56 5.27
C VAL A 415 -12.02 15.15 6.63
N VAL A 416 -11.61 13.89 6.75
CA VAL A 416 -10.94 13.36 7.93
C VAL A 416 -9.45 13.16 7.64
N HIS A 417 -8.64 13.10 8.71
CA HIS A 417 -7.20 12.98 8.61
C HIS A 417 -6.67 11.76 9.35
N SER A 418 -5.53 11.23 8.90
CA SER A 418 -4.73 10.28 9.67
C SER A 418 -4.00 10.97 10.84
N VAL A 419 -3.37 10.17 11.70
CA VAL A 419 -2.60 10.66 12.85
C VAL A 419 -1.47 11.62 12.48
N LEU A 420 -0.80 11.43 11.33
CA LEU A 420 0.24 12.36 10.86
C LEU A 420 -0.29 13.41 9.86
N GLY A 421 -1.61 13.50 9.67
CA GLY A 421 -2.23 14.59 8.91
C GLY A 421 -2.48 14.31 7.43
N ARG A 422 -2.47 13.06 6.97
CA ARG A 422 -2.92 12.72 5.61
C ARG A 422 -4.43 12.91 5.51
N ALA A 423 -4.89 13.71 4.55
CA ALA A 423 -6.32 13.94 4.31
C ALA A 423 -6.94 12.85 3.43
N CYS A 424 -8.23 12.56 3.64
CA CYS A 424 -9.01 11.79 2.67
C CYS A 424 -9.54 12.68 1.52
N PRO A 425 -9.81 12.15 0.32
CA PRO A 425 -10.44 12.90 -0.77
C PRO A 425 -11.75 13.55 -0.34
N PRO A 426 -12.06 14.79 -0.77
CA PRO A 426 -13.40 15.35 -0.56
C PRO A 426 -14.46 14.49 -1.28
N PRO A 427 -15.75 14.62 -0.91
CA PRO A 427 -16.82 13.95 -1.64
C PRO A 427 -16.80 14.36 -3.13
N GLY A 428 -16.96 13.37 -4.02
CA GLY A 428 -17.02 13.61 -5.46
C GLY A 428 -18.35 14.23 -5.93
N THR A 429 -18.53 14.29 -7.26
CA THR A 429 -19.73 14.89 -7.89
C THR A 429 -21.06 14.25 -7.45
N SER A 430 -21.04 12.97 -7.08
CA SER A 430 -22.20 12.27 -6.53
C SER A 430 -22.73 12.88 -5.23
N TRP A 431 -21.95 13.71 -4.55
CA TRP A 431 -22.37 14.41 -3.33
C TRP A 431 -23.43 15.48 -3.58
N GLU A 432 -23.60 15.94 -4.83
CA GLU A 432 -24.73 16.80 -5.20
C GLU A 432 -26.07 16.13 -4.90
N ALA A 433 -26.19 14.82 -5.17
CA ALA A 433 -27.40 14.06 -4.85
C ALA A 433 -27.67 14.01 -3.34
N VAL A 434 -26.63 14.04 -2.51
CA VAL A 434 -26.78 14.17 -1.05
C VAL A 434 -27.32 15.55 -0.69
N ARG A 435 -26.79 16.62 -1.29
CA ARG A 435 -27.29 17.99 -1.08
C ARG A 435 -28.75 18.13 -1.49
N ILE A 436 -29.13 17.61 -2.66
CA ILE A 436 -30.53 17.58 -3.15
C ILE A 436 -31.44 16.82 -2.19
N GLY A 437 -31.07 15.59 -1.80
CA GLY A 437 -31.90 14.76 -0.91
C GLY A 437 -32.02 15.27 0.54
N ARG A 438 -31.29 16.34 0.91
CA ARG A 438 -31.40 17.03 2.20
C ARG A 438 -32.28 18.28 2.14
N GLN A 439 -32.77 18.66 0.96
CA GLN A 439 -33.72 19.77 0.78
C GLN A 439 -35.13 19.37 1.28
N GLN A 440 -35.93 20.37 1.66
CA GLN A 440 -37.26 20.14 2.24
C GLN A 440 -38.25 19.53 1.24
N ASP A 441 -38.11 19.87 -0.04
CA ASP A 441 -38.96 19.47 -1.18
C ASP A 441 -38.48 18.19 -1.89
N ALA A 442 -37.41 17.56 -1.40
CA ALA A 442 -36.90 16.32 -1.97
C ALA A 442 -37.99 15.23 -2.04
N THR A 443 -37.91 14.35 -3.02
CA THR A 443 -38.74 13.16 -3.13
C THR A 443 -38.28 12.06 -2.16
N PRO A 444 -39.13 11.07 -1.83
CA PRO A 444 -38.70 9.91 -1.03
C PRO A 444 -37.53 9.14 -1.65
N ALA A 445 -37.45 9.08 -2.99
CA ALA A 445 -36.37 8.42 -3.70
C ALA A 445 -35.03 9.18 -3.53
N GLU A 446 -35.05 10.51 -3.65
CA GLU A 446 -33.86 11.36 -3.44
C GLU A 446 -33.36 11.30 -2.01
N ARG A 447 -34.26 11.32 -1.01
CA ARG A 447 -33.90 11.10 0.40
C ARG A 447 -33.19 9.75 0.61
N THR A 448 -33.76 8.68 0.05
CA THR A 448 -33.19 7.33 0.15
C THR A 448 -31.81 7.23 -0.49
N LEU A 449 -31.62 7.85 -1.67
CA LEU A 449 -30.34 7.91 -2.33
C LEU A 449 -29.31 8.72 -1.52
N ALA A 450 -29.72 9.88 -0.99
CA ALA A 450 -28.86 10.72 -0.15
C ALA A 450 -28.41 9.98 1.11
N ASP A 451 -29.31 9.25 1.78
CA ASP A 451 -28.97 8.44 2.96
C ASP A 451 -27.98 7.33 2.64
N ARG A 452 -28.16 6.64 1.50
CA ARG A 452 -27.21 5.62 1.03
C ARG A 452 -25.84 6.23 0.77
N LEU A 453 -25.75 7.30 -0.02
CA LEU A 453 -24.48 7.93 -0.39
C LEU A 453 -23.76 8.54 0.82
N ALA A 454 -24.50 9.19 1.73
CA ALA A 454 -23.95 9.69 2.99
C ALA A 454 -23.43 8.55 3.86
N GLY A 455 -24.18 7.44 3.97
CA GLY A 455 -23.76 6.26 4.73
C GLY A 455 -22.54 5.56 4.11
N ASP A 456 -22.44 5.49 2.78
CA ASP A 456 -21.26 4.95 2.08
C ASP A 456 -20.01 5.79 2.38
N ARG A 457 -20.16 7.13 2.37
CA ARG A 457 -19.10 8.07 2.74
C ARG A 457 -18.74 7.98 4.23
N GLY A 458 -19.71 7.79 5.11
CA GLY A 458 -19.49 7.53 6.53
C GLY A 458 -18.65 6.27 6.76
N ARG A 459 -18.97 5.16 6.07
CA ARG A 459 -18.14 3.94 6.14
C ARG A 459 -16.74 4.15 5.57
N PHE A 460 -16.61 4.87 4.47
CA PHE A 460 -15.31 5.21 3.91
C PHE A 460 -14.41 5.97 4.91
N THR A 461 -14.93 7.05 5.49
CA THR A 461 -14.17 7.91 6.44
C THR A 461 -13.87 7.20 7.76
N ARG A 462 -14.79 6.37 8.26
CA ARG A 462 -14.56 5.45 9.39
C ARG A 462 -13.35 4.55 9.17
N ASN A 463 -13.28 3.92 7.99
CA ASN A 463 -12.19 3.01 7.64
C ASN A 463 -10.89 3.77 7.42
N PHE A 464 -10.99 4.95 6.80
CA PHE A 464 -9.86 5.79 6.43
C PHE A 464 -8.99 6.16 7.63
N VAL A 465 -9.58 6.65 8.74
CA VAL A 465 -8.79 7.15 9.88
C VAL A 465 -7.90 6.08 10.51
N VAL A 466 -8.36 4.81 10.52
CA VAL A 466 -7.57 3.68 11.02
C VAL A 466 -6.53 3.25 9.98
N GLN A 467 -6.95 3.02 8.74
CA GLN A 467 -6.06 2.51 7.69
C GLN A 467 -4.95 3.49 7.33
N ALA A 468 -5.27 4.79 7.30
CA ALA A 468 -4.30 5.82 6.98
C ALA A 468 -3.31 6.04 8.12
N SER A 469 -3.76 5.97 9.37
CA SER A 469 -2.85 6.03 10.52
C SER A 469 -1.95 4.79 10.63
N ALA A 470 -2.43 3.62 10.19
CA ALA A 470 -1.61 2.42 10.06
C ALA A 470 -0.56 2.55 8.94
N ALA A 471 -0.93 3.16 7.81
CA ALA A 471 0.01 3.45 6.72
C ALA A 471 1.06 4.48 7.14
N ASP A 472 0.68 5.50 7.92
CA ASP A 472 1.62 6.46 8.50
C ASP A 472 2.65 5.76 9.40
N TRP A 473 2.21 4.85 10.28
CA TRP A 473 3.12 4.05 11.10
C TRP A 473 4.05 3.19 10.25
N ALA A 474 3.51 2.49 9.24
CA ALA A 474 4.29 1.62 8.38
C ALA A 474 5.33 2.40 7.55
N ALA A 475 5.01 3.61 7.09
CA ALA A 475 5.95 4.48 6.39
C ALA A 475 7.12 4.91 7.30
N VAL A 476 6.85 5.26 8.57
CA VAL A 476 7.90 5.60 9.54
C VAL A 476 8.75 4.39 9.90
N TRP A 477 8.14 3.22 10.07
CA TRP A 477 8.84 1.96 10.31
C TRP A 477 9.78 1.63 9.16
N LEU A 478 9.29 1.70 7.93
CA LEU A 478 10.06 1.45 6.72
C LEU A 478 11.22 2.44 6.56
N ALA A 479 10.99 3.73 6.82
CA ALA A 479 12.01 4.77 6.76
C ALA A 479 13.13 4.54 7.79
N GLY A 480 12.76 4.19 9.03
CA GLY A 480 13.71 3.88 10.10
C GLY A 480 14.53 2.62 9.81
N LEU A 481 13.87 1.55 9.36
CA LEU A 481 14.54 0.31 8.98
C LEU A 481 15.50 0.54 7.80
N ARG A 482 15.03 1.19 6.73
CA ARG A 482 15.86 1.49 5.55
C ARG A 482 17.14 2.22 5.94
N THR A 483 17.04 3.20 6.83
CA THR A 483 18.19 3.96 7.35
C THR A 483 19.11 3.03 8.13
N SER A 484 18.59 2.19 9.01
CA SER A 484 19.41 1.29 9.83
C SER A 484 20.14 0.23 9.00
N LEU A 485 19.56 -0.20 7.88
CA LEU A 485 20.18 -1.18 6.97
C LEU A 485 21.36 -0.62 6.17
N THR A 486 21.58 0.70 6.11
CA THR A 486 22.78 1.24 5.41
C THR A 486 24.08 0.82 6.08
N GLU A 487 24.04 0.59 7.39
CA GLU A 487 25.21 0.21 8.19
C GLU A 487 25.50 -1.30 8.15
N VAL A 488 24.64 -2.09 7.51
CA VAL A 488 24.76 -3.55 7.45
C VAL A 488 25.07 -3.99 6.04
N ALA A 489 26.35 -4.29 5.77
CA ALA A 489 26.80 -4.72 4.46
C ALA A 489 26.04 -5.97 3.98
N GLY A 490 25.48 -5.87 2.77
CA GLY A 490 24.75 -6.96 2.11
C GLY A 490 23.31 -7.19 2.59
N ALA A 491 22.80 -6.43 3.56
CA ALA A 491 21.41 -6.51 3.97
C ALA A 491 20.52 -5.60 3.10
N GLU A 492 19.56 -6.20 2.42
CA GLU A 492 18.70 -5.51 1.46
C GLU A 492 17.23 -5.69 1.86
N LEU A 493 16.51 -4.57 2.01
CA LEU A 493 15.05 -4.62 2.02
C LEU A 493 14.59 -5.00 0.60
N VAL A 494 13.84 -6.10 0.48
CA VAL A 494 13.49 -6.69 -0.83
C VAL A 494 11.98 -6.79 -1.08
N PHE A 495 11.16 -6.71 -0.04
CA PHE A 495 9.72 -6.77 -0.16
C PHE A 495 9.01 -5.98 0.93
N PHE A 496 7.90 -5.35 0.56
CA PHE A 496 6.99 -4.68 1.48
C PHE A 496 5.55 -4.80 0.98
N GLN A 497 4.65 -5.22 1.87
CA GLN A 497 3.22 -5.26 1.62
C GLN A 497 2.45 -4.94 2.90
N HIS A 498 1.86 -3.74 2.94
CA HIS A 498 1.05 -3.23 4.06
C HIS A 498 1.84 -3.16 5.37
N ASP A 499 1.84 -4.23 6.14
CA ASP A 499 2.44 -4.41 7.46
C ASP A 499 3.44 -5.57 7.49
N GLU A 500 3.72 -6.16 6.34
CA GLU A 500 4.71 -7.22 6.15
C GLU A 500 5.90 -6.71 5.34
N LEU A 501 7.12 -7.07 5.76
CA LEU A 501 8.35 -6.80 5.03
C LEU A 501 9.28 -8.00 5.03
N ILE A 502 10.19 -8.03 4.05
CA ILE A 502 11.24 -9.04 3.95
C ILE A 502 12.58 -8.34 3.72
N VAL A 503 13.55 -8.67 4.55
CA VAL A 503 14.97 -8.32 4.34
C VAL A 503 15.71 -9.58 3.89
N HIS A 504 16.53 -9.47 2.85
CA HIS A 504 17.45 -10.51 2.39
C HIS A 504 18.86 -10.11 2.84
N ALA A 505 19.49 -10.92 3.69
CA ALA A 505 20.78 -10.57 4.28
C ALA A 505 21.69 -11.79 4.43
N PRO A 506 23.03 -11.60 4.46
CA PRO A 506 23.96 -12.69 4.75
C PRO A 506 23.63 -13.35 6.08
N GLU A 507 23.75 -14.68 6.13
CA GLU A 507 23.44 -15.46 7.33
C GLU A 507 24.10 -14.93 8.63
N PRO A 508 25.38 -14.50 8.63
CA PRO A 508 26.03 -14.00 9.85
C PRO A 508 25.40 -12.73 10.43
N VAL A 509 24.67 -11.95 9.64
CA VAL A 509 24.04 -10.69 10.08
C VAL A 509 22.52 -10.78 10.20
N ALA A 510 21.92 -11.96 9.99
CA ALA A 510 20.47 -12.13 9.99
C ALA A 510 19.83 -11.81 11.37
N GLU A 511 20.45 -12.26 12.46
CA GLU A 511 19.98 -11.96 13.84
C GLU A 511 20.12 -10.46 14.19
N PRO A 512 21.28 -9.80 13.95
CA PRO A 512 21.37 -8.34 14.07
C PRO A 512 20.30 -7.59 13.26
N VAL A 513 20.03 -8.02 12.03
CA VAL A 513 19.00 -7.42 11.17
C VAL A 513 17.59 -7.61 11.75
N ALA A 514 17.29 -8.77 12.35
CA ALA A 514 16.02 -8.98 13.05
C ALA A 514 15.84 -7.97 14.19
N GLY A 515 16.88 -7.74 15.00
CA GLY A 515 16.86 -6.69 16.03
C GLY A 515 16.59 -5.29 15.47
N LEU A 516 17.23 -4.92 14.35
CA LEU A 516 16.99 -3.63 13.70
C LEU A 516 15.54 -3.45 13.22
N ILE A 517 14.88 -4.54 12.79
CA ILE A 517 13.47 -4.50 12.38
C ILE A 517 12.56 -4.20 13.58
N GLU A 518 12.82 -4.83 14.73
CA GLU A 518 12.09 -4.60 15.98
C GLU A 518 12.33 -3.18 16.50
N ASP A 519 13.59 -2.74 16.56
CA ASP A 519 13.98 -1.40 17.00
C ASP A 519 13.32 -0.30 16.15
N ALA A 520 13.27 -0.50 14.83
CA ALA A 520 12.61 0.42 13.90
C ALA A 520 11.09 0.48 14.13
N ALA A 521 10.44 -0.66 14.41
CA ALA A 521 9.01 -0.72 14.69
C ALA A 521 8.68 0.02 16.00
N ASP A 522 9.51 -0.18 17.02
CA ASP A 522 9.41 0.50 18.31
C ASP A 522 9.66 2.02 18.20
N ALA A 523 10.62 2.43 17.37
CA ALA A 523 10.86 3.83 17.07
C ALA A 523 9.66 4.45 16.34
N ALA A 524 9.09 3.76 15.34
CA ALA A 524 7.91 4.22 14.61
C ALA A 524 6.71 4.39 15.54
N ARG A 525 6.47 3.44 16.46
CA ARG A 525 5.44 3.54 17.50
C ARG A 525 5.61 4.80 18.35
N ARG A 526 6.82 5.08 18.84
CA ARG A 526 7.11 6.27 19.68
C ARG A 526 6.93 7.58 18.93
N LEU A 527 7.31 7.62 17.66
CA LEU A 527 7.22 8.82 16.82
C LEU A 527 5.78 9.11 16.38
N VAL A 528 5.03 8.09 16.00
CA VAL A 528 3.68 8.21 15.43
C VAL A 528 2.63 8.35 16.53
N PHE A 529 2.83 7.67 17.67
CA PHE A 529 1.91 7.67 18.81
C PHE A 529 2.60 8.14 20.09
N PRO A 530 3.07 9.40 20.15
CA PRO A 530 3.82 9.92 21.29
C PRO A 530 2.99 9.82 22.58
N GLY A 531 3.58 9.25 23.62
CA GLY A 531 2.93 9.08 24.93
C GLY A 531 1.91 7.93 25.02
N SER A 532 1.67 7.18 23.94
CA SER A 532 0.78 6.01 23.97
C SER A 532 1.45 4.81 24.64
N ALA A 533 0.67 4.04 25.41
CA ALA A 533 1.09 2.76 25.99
C ALA A 533 0.93 1.57 25.01
N VAL A 534 0.33 1.81 23.84
CA VAL A 534 0.10 0.78 22.81
C VAL A 534 1.41 0.14 22.39
N GLN A 535 1.39 -1.18 22.26
CA GLN A 535 2.47 -1.96 21.66
C GLN A 535 2.14 -2.28 20.21
N THR A 536 3.15 -2.28 19.34
CA THR A 536 3.06 -2.70 17.93
C THR A 536 4.07 -3.83 17.70
N PRO A 537 3.83 -5.03 18.27
CA PRO A 537 4.78 -6.12 18.21
C PRO A 537 5.02 -6.53 16.76
N VAL A 538 6.29 -6.55 16.40
CA VAL A 538 6.81 -7.10 15.14
C VAL A 538 7.70 -8.27 15.53
N ARG A 539 7.51 -9.42 14.88
CA ARG A 539 8.27 -10.63 15.17
C ARG A 539 8.96 -11.12 13.90
N PRO A 540 10.23 -10.78 13.69
CA PRO A 540 10.99 -11.28 12.57
C PRO A 540 11.20 -12.80 12.68
N VAL A 541 11.08 -13.51 11.57
CA VAL A 541 11.39 -14.93 11.45
C VAL A 541 12.48 -15.08 10.39
N ILE A 542 13.58 -15.74 10.77
CA ILE A 542 14.72 -15.98 9.90
C ILE A 542 14.53 -17.34 9.22
N VAL A 543 14.46 -17.35 7.89
CA VAL A 543 14.15 -18.56 7.10
C VAL A 543 14.97 -18.64 5.83
N ASP A 544 15.12 -19.84 5.30
CA ASP A 544 15.65 -20.08 3.95
C ASP A 544 14.60 -19.76 2.87
N ARG A 545 13.33 -20.05 3.16
CA ARG A 545 12.23 -19.95 2.22
C ARG A 545 11.07 -19.22 2.87
N TYR A 546 10.42 -18.35 2.12
CA TYR A 546 9.31 -17.56 2.66
C TYR A 546 8.12 -18.44 3.10
N ALA A 547 7.97 -19.64 2.51
CA ALA A 547 6.95 -20.60 2.94
C ALA A 547 7.11 -21.07 4.39
N ASP A 548 8.31 -21.01 4.95
CA ASP A 548 8.62 -21.50 6.30
C ASP A 548 8.41 -20.43 7.39
N ALA A 549 8.14 -19.17 7.00
CA ALA A 549 7.96 -18.05 7.92
C ALA A 549 6.56 -17.97 8.54
N LYS A 550 5.55 -18.66 7.99
CA LYS A 550 4.14 -18.54 8.40
C LYS A 550 3.38 -19.86 8.46
#